data_AF-A0A9P0D8R0-F1
#
_entry.id   AF-A0A9P0D8R0-F1
#
_cell.length_a   1.000
_cell.length_b   1.000
_cell.length_c   1.000
_cell.angle_alpha   90.00
_cell.angle_beta   90.00
_cell.angle_gamma   90.00
#
_symmetry.space_group_name_H-M   'P 1'
#
loop_
_entity.id
_entity.type
_entity.pdbx_description
1 polymer ?
#
loop_
_entity_poly.entity_id
_entity_poly.type
_entity_poly.pdbx_seq_one_letter_code
_entity_poly.pdbx_strand_id
1 'polypeptide(L)'
;MKIFVSKLMKKWKVCKSTPARFTNKICLMARLNSNISATPTAEEVRNYQKRGRPKKSFDESFVRSKLRKIEPLMSSTSKETLCKAPEMSLFKSGERTSAQVMKLAKKISPRPEKKTNEIHNSSSLSSMVGSLMEDIEIRNEQRHNE
;
A
#
# COMPACT_ATOMS: atom_id res chain seq x y z
N MET A 1 -6.84 43.45 -14.22
CA MET A 1 -5.60 42.65 -14.01
C MET A 1 -4.70 43.17 -12.86
N LYS A 2 -4.45 44.49 -12.74
CA LYS A 2 -3.56 45.09 -11.71
C LYS A 2 -3.93 44.73 -10.25
N ILE A 3 -5.23 44.63 -9.94
CA ILE A 3 -5.74 44.34 -8.59
C ILE A 3 -5.47 42.87 -8.17
N PHE A 4 -5.48 41.94 -9.13
CA PHE A 4 -5.22 40.52 -8.85
C PHE A 4 -3.74 40.28 -8.53
N VAL A 5 -2.86 40.86 -9.35
CA VAL A 5 -1.40 40.72 -9.20
C VAL A 5 -0.93 41.35 -7.89
N SER A 6 -1.51 42.49 -7.47
CA SER A 6 -1.16 43.14 -6.21
C SER A 6 -1.61 42.34 -4.98
N LYS A 7 -2.80 41.72 -5.00
CA LYS A 7 -3.27 40.82 -3.94
C LYS A 7 -2.39 39.56 -3.84
N LEU A 8 -1.98 39.01 -4.97
CA LEU A 8 -1.11 37.84 -5.02
C LEU A 8 0.30 38.16 -4.50
N MET A 9 0.84 39.34 -4.85
CA MET A 9 2.11 39.86 -4.33
C MET A 9 2.10 40.00 -2.81
N LYS A 10 1.02 40.54 -2.24
CA LYS A 10 0.88 40.68 -0.78
C LYS A 10 0.98 39.31 -0.10
N LYS A 11 0.25 38.30 -0.60
CA LYS A 11 0.35 36.92 -0.09
C LYS A 11 1.74 36.32 -0.27
N TRP A 12 2.41 36.61 -1.38
CA TRP A 12 3.75 36.08 -1.67
C TRP A 12 4.85 36.65 -0.77
N LYS A 13 4.73 37.93 -0.38
CA LYS A 13 5.65 38.59 0.56
C LYS A 13 5.58 37.96 1.97
N VAL A 14 4.41 37.49 2.39
CA VAL A 14 4.23 36.78 3.68
C VAL A 14 5.06 35.49 3.74
N CYS A 15 5.31 34.85 2.60
CA CYS A 15 6.12 33.63 2.51
C CYS A 15 7.64 33.87 2.43
N LYS A 16 8.15 35.08 2.78
CA LYS A 16 9.58 35.48 2.71
C LYS A 16 10.26 35.24 1.35
N SER A 17 9.49 35.14 0.28
CA SER A 17 10.00 34.82 -1.06
C SER A 17 10.29 36.10 -1.83
N THR A 18 11.42 36.15 -2.55
CA THR A 18 11.91 37.40 -3.15
C THR A 18 11.00 37.91 -4.29
N PRO A 19 10.83 39.24 -4.43
CA PRO A 19 10.02 39.83 -5.51
C PRO A 19 10.44 39.40 -6.93
N ALA A 20 11.73 39.12 -7.13
CA ALA A 20 12.29 38.61 -8.39
C ALA A 20 11.76 37.20 -8.73
N ARG A 21 11.57 36.33 -7.72
CA ARG A 21 10.98 35.00 -7.93
C ARG A 21 9.49 35.09 -8.26
N PHE A 22 8.78 36.03 -7.66
CA PHE A 22 7.36 36.27 -7.98
C PHE A 22 7.17 36.74 -9.43
N THR A 23 7.93 37.76 -9.84
CA THR A 23 7.86 38.33 -11.18
C THR A 23 8.23 37.29 -12.23
N ASN A 24 9.31 36.54 -12.02
CA ASN A 24 9.66 35.42 -12.91
C ASN A 24 8.54 34.39 -13.00
N LYS A 25 7.94 33.96 -11.88
CA LYS A 25 6.86 32.97 -11.89
C LYS A 25 5.61 33.48 -12.63
N ILE A 26 5.23 34.74 -12.42
CA ILE A 26 4.04 35.33 -13.05
C ILE A 26 4.27 35.60 -14.54
N CYS A 27 5.45 36.08 -14.93
CA CYS A 27 5.82 36.23 -16.34
C CYS A 27 5.84 34.88 -17.05
N LEU A 28 6.34 33.82 -16.39
CA LEU A 28 6.38 32.48 -16.96
C LEU A 28 4.96 31.88 -17.12
N MET A 29 4.08 32.09 -16.15
CA MET A 29 2.66 31.70 -16.27
C MET A 29 1.94 32.47 -17.38
N ALA A 30 2.18 33.77 -17.52
CA ALA A 30 1.60 34.58 -18.59
C ALA A 30 2.08 34.13 -19.98
N ARG A 31 3.37 33.80 -20.12
CA ARG A 31 3.95 33.25 -21.36
C ARG A 31 3.43 31.85 -21.72
N LEU A 32 3.19 31.00 -20.72
CA LEU A 32 2.59 29.69 -20.95
C LEU A 32 1.13 29.82 -21.42
N ASN A 33 0.40 30.80 -20.88
CA ASN A 33 -0.99 31.05 -21.27
C ASN A 33 -1.14 31.67 -22.66
N SER A 34 -0.14 32.37 -23.18
CA SER A 34 -0.14 32.88 -24.56
C SER A 34 0.16 31.79 -25.61
N ASN A 35 0.71 30.64 -25.22
CA ASN A 35 1.05 29.55 -26.13
C ASN A 35 -0.01 28.42 -26.18
N ILE A 36 -1.20 28.65 -25.63
CA ILE A 36 -2.28 27.63 -25.55
C ILE A 36 -2.87 27.29 -26.94
N SER A 37 -2.50 28.01 -28.01
CA SER A 37 -2.95 27.70 -29.37
C SER A 37 -2.24 26.52 -30.05
N ALA A 38 -1.24 25.89 -29.43
CA ALA A 38 -0.64 24.67 -29.97
C ALA A 38 -1.36 23.45 -29.40
N THR A 39 -2.30 22.89 -30.15
CA THR A 39 -2.77 21.53 -29.91
C THR A 39 -1.55 20.60 -30.00
N PRO A 40 -1.19 19.87 -28.94
CA PRO A 40 -0.04 18.99 -28.99
C PRO A 40 -0.30 17.90 -30.02
N THR A 41 0.56 17.82 -31.04
CA THR A 41 0.56 16.70 -31.99
C THR A 41 0.74 15.38 -31.23
N ALA A 42 0.14 14.29 -31.72
CA ALA A 42 0.11 12.99 -31.06
C ALA A 42 1.50 12.44 -30.67
N GLU A 43 2.58 12.91 -31.32
CA GLU A 43 3.96 12.57 -31.01
C GLU A 43 4.51 13.28 -29.76
N GLU A 44 4.09 14.52 -29.48
CA GLU A 44 4.51 15.22 -28.26
C GLU A 44 3.89 14.59 -27.01
N VAL A 45 2.64 14.10 -27.10
CA VAL A 45 1.92 13.41 -26.01
C VAL A 45 2.70 12.20 -25.48
N ARG A 46 3.43 11.47 -26.34
CA ARG A 46 4.26 10.33 -25.93
C ARG A 46 5.49 10.77 -25.11
N ASN A 47 6.04 11.95 -25.38
CA ASN A 47 7.22 12.46 -24.67
C ASN A 47 6.88 13.13 -23.31
N TYR A 48 5.64 13.55 -23.10
CA TYR A 48 5.20 14.07 -21.78
C TYR A 48 5.13 13.01 -20.68
N GLN A 49 5.08 11.71 -21.04
CA GLN A 49 5.06 10.61 -20.06
C GLN A 49 6.38 10.44 -19.29
N LYS A 50 7.46 11.14 -19.69
CA LYS A 50 8.76 11.08 -19.03
C LYS A 50 8.97 12.09 -17.89
N ARG A 51 7.98 12.93 -17.60
CA ARG A 51 8.10 13.93 -16.52
C ARG A 51 7.62 13.33 -15.19
N GLY A 52 8.49 13.34 -14.18
CA GLY A 52 8.17 12.89 -12.82
C GLY A 52 9.38 12.36 -12.06
N ARG A 53 9.20 12.04 -10.78
CA ARG A 53 10.24 11.34 -10.00
C ARG A 53 10.39 9.91 -10.55
N PRO A 54 11.63 9.43 -10.79
CA PRO A 54 11.86 8.04 -11.15
C PRO A 54 11.15 7.09 -10.17
N LYS A 55 10.41 6.13 -10.71
CA LYS A 55 9.70 5.14 -9.89
C LYS A 55 10.72 4.09 -9.45
N LYS A 56 10.70 3.75 -8.16
CA LYS A 56 11.39 2.57 -7.65
C LYS A 56 10.79 1.30 -8.28
N SER A 57 11.63 0.27 -8.41
CA SER A 57 11.16 -1.07 -8.74
C SER A 57 10.08 -1.52 -7.75
N PHE A 58 9.26 -2.49 -8.15
CA PHE A 58 8.22 -2.99 -7.25
C PHE A 58 8.86 -3.51 -5.97
N ASP A 59 9.95 -4.28 -6.07
CA ASP A 59 10.63 -4.92 -4.95
C ASP A 59 11.25 -3.93 -3.97
N GLU A 60 11.84 -2.83 -4.46
CA GLU A 60 12.41 -1.75 -3.64
C GLU A 60 11.38 -0.77 -3.07
N SER A 61 10.11 -0.89 -3.48
CA SER A 61 9.05 -0.01 -3.01
C SER A 61 8.66 -0.35 -1.56
N PHE A 62 8.32 0.67 -0.78
CA PHE A 62 7.78 0.48 0.57
C PHE A 62 6.44 -0.28 0.53
N VAL A 63 6.12 -1.03 1.59
CA VAL A 63 4.92 -1.88 1.69
C VAL A 63 3.64 -1.11 1.34
N ARG A 64 3.45 0.09 1.90
CA ARG A 64 2.28 0.94 1.60
C ARG A 64 2.17 1.29 0.11
N SER A 65 3.29 1.50 -0.56
CA SER A 65 3.32 1.80 -2.00
C SER A 65 3.05 0.55 -2.83
N LYS A 66 3.54 -0.63 -2.42
CA LYS A 66 3.21 -1.92 -3.04
C LYS A 66 1.71 -2.18 -2.98
N LEU A 67 1.09 -2.00 -1.81
CA LEU A 67 -0.35 -2.18 -1.62
C LEU A 67 -1.19 -1.27 -2.54
N ARG A 68 -0.87 0.03 -2.60
CA ARG A 68 -1.54 0.97 -3.52
C ARG A 68 -1.40 0.58 -4.99
N LYS A 69 -0.28 -0.03 -5.39
CA LYS A 69 -0.07 -0.51 -6.76
C LYS A 69 -0.90 -1.76 -7.06
N ILE A 70 -1.13 -2.61 -6.06
CA ILE A 70 -1.87 -3.88 -6.18
C ILE A 70 -3.39 -3.70 -6.01
N GLU A 71 -3.84 -2.70 -5.26
CA GLU A 71 -5.26 -2.45 -4.95
C GLU A 71 -6.18 -2.44 -6.19
N PRO A 72 -5.83 -1.82 -7.33
CA PRO A 72 -6.66 -1.89 -8.54
C PRO A 72 -6.78 -3.30 -9.14
N LEU A 73 -5.78 -4.16 -8.92
CA LEU A 73 -5.79 -5.56 -9.37
C LEU A 73 -6.67 -6.41 -8.47
N MET A 74 -6.65 -6.13 -7.16
CA MET A 74 -7.49 -6.84 -6.17
C MET A 74 -8.98 -6.57 -6.36
N SER A 75 -9.35 -5.37 -6.83
CA SER A 75 -10.75 -5.01 -7.07
C SER A 75 -11.29 -5.56 -8.39
N SER A 76 -10.44 -5.72 -9.40
CA SER A 76 -10.85 -6.15 -10.75
C SER A 76 -10.73 -7.66 -10.99
N THR A 77 -9.93 -8.37 -10.19
CA THR A 77 -9.62 -9.78 -10.42
C THR A 77 -10.17 -10.67 -9.30
N SER A 78 -10.68 -11.85 -9.64
CA SER A 78 -11.21 -12.78 -8.63
C SER A 78 -10.10 -13.34 -7.73
N LYS A 79 -10.42 -13.61 -6.46
CA LYS A 79 -9.46 -14.17 -5.49
C LYS A 79 -8.83 -15.48 -5.99
N GLU A 80 -9.63 -16.34 -6.64
CA GLU A 80 -9.15 -17.62 -7.15
C GLU A 80 -8.12 -17.47 -8.27
N THR A 81 -8.33 -16.51 -9.17
CA THR A 81 -7.39 -16.25 -10.27
C THR A 81 -6.09 -15.65 -9.73
N LEU A 82 -6.17 -14.74 -8.77
CA LEU A 82 -5.00 -14.20 -8.07
C LEU A 82 -4.21 -15.29 -7.34
N CYS A 83 -4.88 -16.22 -6.67
CA CYS A 83 -4.20 -17.35 -6.04
C CYS A 83 -3.53 -18.28 -7.06
N LYS A 84 -4.10 -18.46 -8.26
CA LYS A 84 -3.54 -19.31 -9.33
C LYS A 84 -2.44 -18.62 -10.15
N ALA A 85 -2.45 -17.30 -10.25
CA ALA A 85 -1.56 -16.53 -11.12
C ALA A 85 -0.05 -16.81 -10.90
N PRO A 86 0.46 -16.87 -9.66
CA PRO A 86 1.86 -17.20 -9.42
C PRO A 86 2.25 -18.58 -9.98
N GLU A 87 1.38 -19.58 -9.84
CA GLU A 87 1.66 -20.96 -10.29
C GLU A 87 1.73 -21.02 -11.81
N MET A 88 0.79 -20.35 -12.48
CA MET A 88 0.78 -20.24 -13.93
C MET A 88 2.00 -19.47 -14.44
N SER A 89 2.43 -18.42 -13.72
CA SER A 89 3.61 -17.63 -14.10
C SER A 89 4.88 -18.49 -14.05
N LEU A 90 5.09 -19.22 -12.96
CA LEU A 90 6.26 -20.10 -12.80
C LEU A 90 6.25 -21.25 -13.80
N PHE A 91 5.07 -21.83 -14.08
CA PHE A 91 4.97 -22.88 -15.10
C PHE A 91 5.34 -22.35 -16.49
N LYS A 92 4.90 -21.13 -16.83
CA LYS A 92 5.23 -20.47 -18.11
C LYS A 92 6.71 -20.06 -18.22
N SER A 93 7.37 -19.71 -17.11
CA SER A 93 8.81 -19.43 -17.11
C SER A 93 9.69 -20.68 -17.12
N GLY A 94 9.09 -21.88 -17.08
CA GLY A 94 9.82 -23.16 -17.08
C GLY A 94 10.18 -23.68 -15.69
N GLU A 95 9.85 -22.95 -14.63
CA GLU A 95 10.11 -23.30 -13.23
C GLU A 95 9.05 -24.28 -12.69
N ARG A 96 9.04 -25.50 -13.24
CA ARG A 96 8.03 -26.52 -12.92
C ARG A 96 8.05 -26.96 -11.46
N THR A 97 9.24 -27.06 -10.86
CA THR A 97 9.42 -27.45 -9.46
C THR A 97 8.84 -26.39 -8.52
N SER A 98 9.17 -25.11 -8.74
CA SER A 98 8.61 -23.98 -7.98
C SER A 98 7.08 -23.90 -8.10
N ALA A 99 6.54 -24.16 -9.30
CA ALA A 99 5.09 -24.23 -9.52
C ALA A 99 4.44 -25.38 -8.72
N GLN A 100 5.07 -26.57 -8.70
CA GLN A 100 4.60 -27.72 -7.91
C GLN A 100 4.61 -27.44 -6.41
N VAL A 101 5.69 -26.84 -5.89
CA VAL A 101 5.79 -26.42 -4.47
C VAL A 101 4.63 -25.50 -4.12
N MET A 102 4.33 -24.50 -4.97
CA MET A 102 3.25 -23.58 -4.70
C MET A 102 1.86 -24.21 -4.80
N LYS A 103 1.68 -25.17 -5.72
CA LYS A 103 0.45 -25.98 -5.80
C LYS A 103 0.24 -26.79 -4.51
N LEU A 104 1.30 -27.37 -3.95
CA LEU A 104 1.26 -28.10 -2.69
C LEU A 104 1.01 -27.16 -1.50
N ALA A 105 1.68 -26.01 -1.44
CA ALA A 105 1.47 -25.01 -0.39
C ALA A 105 0.01 -24.54 -0.32
N LYS A 106 -0.67 -24.37 -1.46
CA LYS A 106 -2.11 -24.05 -1.49
C LYS A 106 -3.01 -25.15 -0.92
N LYS A 107 -2.63 -26.42 -1.13
CA LYS A 107 -3.40 -27.57 -0.61
C LYS A 107 -3.21 -27.74 0.89
N ILE A 108 -2.01 -27.46 1.40
CA ILE A 108 -1.63 -27.65 2.80
C ILE A 108 -1.96 -26.42 3.64
N SER A 109 -2.03 -25.23 3.04
CA SER A 109 -2.39 -24.00 3.76
C SER A 109 -3.75 -24.17 4.44
N PRO A 110 -3.83 -24.08 5.78
CA PRO A 110 -5.10 -24.12 6.47
C PRO A 110 -5.95 -22.98 5.91
N ARG A 111 -7.13 -23.32 5.36
CA ARG A 111 -8.16 -22.31 5.15
C ARG A 111 -8.41 -21.70 6.52
N PRO A 112 -8.37 -20.37 6.70
CA PRO A 112 -8.98 -19.80 7.89
C PRO A 112 -10.44 -20.25 7.83
N GLU A 113 -10.79 -21.18 8.71
CA GLU A 113 -12.18 -21.53 8.96
C GLU A 113 -12.90 -20.20 9.21
N LYS A 114 -14.05 -20.01 8.55
CA LYS A 114 -14.91 -18.88 8.85
C LYS A 114 -15.09 -18.93 10.37
N LYS A 115 -14.61 -17.92 11.09
CA LYS A 115 -14.89 -17.80 12.52
C LYS A 115 -16.40 -17.89 12.66
N THR A 116 -16.89 -19.04 13.09
CA THR A 116 -18.24 -19.14 13.62
C THR A 116 -18.19 -18.25 14.84
N ASN A 117 -18.99 -17.19 14.83
CA ASN A 117 -19.27 -16.42 16.03
C ASN A 117 -20.08 -17.34 16.95
N GLU A 118 -19.42 -18.33 17.55
CA GLU A 118 -19.98 -19.09 18.65
C GLU A 118 -19.92 -18.18 19.87
N ILE A 119 -21.06 -17.55 20.13
CA ILE A 119 -21.37 -16.85 21.36
C ILE A 119 -21.35 -17.92 22.45
N HIS A 120 -20.20 -18.16 23.06
CA HIS A 120 -20.11 -18.96 24.28
C HIS A 120 -20.07 -18.03 25.48
N ASN A 121 -21.10 -18.20 26.32
CA ASN A 121 -21.28 -17.53 27.60
C ASN A 121 -19.99 -17.57 28.42
N SER A 122 -19.64 -16.42 28.99
CA SER A 122 -18.41 -16.12 29.72
C SER A 122 -18.20 -16.89 31.04
N SER A 123 -18.94 -17.97 31.31
CA SER A 123 -18.83 -18.71 32.57
C SER A 123 -17.84 -19.87 32.54
N SER A 124 -17.49 -20.41 31.37
CA SER A 124 -16.67 -21.64 31.30
C SER A 124 -15.15 -21.39 31.36
N LEU A 125 -14.65 -20.25 30.86
CA LEU A 125 -13.22 -19.94 30.89
C LEU A 125 -12.69 -19.60 32.28
N SER A 126 -13.53 -19.06 33.17
CA SER A 126 -13.12 -18.75 34.55
C SER A 126 -12.87 -20.02 35.38
N SER A 127 -13.56 -21.12 35.06
CA SER A 127 -13.43 -22.39 35.77
C SER A 127 -12.13 -23.14 35.40
N MET A 128 -11.72 -23.09 34.13
CA MET A 128 -10.50 -23.78 33.69
C MET A 128 -9.20 -23.07 34.12
N VAL A 129 -9.23 -21.74 34.22
CA VAL A 129 -8.06 -20.97 34.69
C VAL A 129 -7.84 -21.13 36.20
N GLY A 130 -8.91 -21.23 36.99
CA GLY A 130 -8.82 -21.48 38.43
C GLY A 130 -8.18 -22.83 38.75
N SER A 131 -8.63 -23.89 38.07
CA SER A 131 -8.10 -25.25 38.27
C SER A 131 -6.62 -25.37 37.90
N LEU A 132 -6.16 -24.64 36.86
CA LEU A 132 -4.76 -24.70 36.44
C LEU A 132 -3.82 -23.95 37.39
N MET A 133 -4.31 -22.90 38.07
CA MET A 133 -3.51 -22.16 39.06
C MET A 133 -3.35 -22.94 40.35
N GLU A 134 -4.42 -23.60 40.84
CA GLU A 134 -4.34 -24.47 42.02
C GLU A 134 -3.36 -25.64 41.80
N ASP A 135 -3.34 -26.25 40.61
CA ASP A 135 -2.42 -27.34 40.28
C ASP A 135 -0.94 -26.89 40.20
N ILE A 136 -0.68 -25.62 39.86
CA ILE A 136 0.67 -25.06 39.80
C ILE A 136 1.19 -24.70 41.20
N GLU A 137 0.31 -24.21 42.09
CA GLU A 137 0.66 -23.83 43.45
C GLU A 137 1.05 -25.05 44.29
N ILE A 138 0.25 -26.13 44.21
CA ILE A 138 0.53 -27.40 44.92
C ILE A 138 1.87 -28.02 44.47
N ARG A 139 2.19 -27.93 43.18
CA ARG A 139 3.43 -28.50 42.62
C ARG A 139 4.68 -27.67 42.93
N ASN A 140 4.52 -26.43 43.37
CA ASN A 140 5.62 -25.57 43.81
C ASN A 140 5.87 -25.66 45.31
N GLU A 141 4.84 -25.85 46.14
CA GLU A 141 5.01 -26.09 47.58
C GLU A 141 5.70 -27.43 47.87
N GLN A 142 5.42 -28.48 47.10
CA GLN A 142 6.09 -29.78 47.28
C GLN A 142 7.59 -29.75 46.94
N ARG A 143 8.05 -28.80 46.12
CA ARG A 143 9.46 -28.66 45.76
C ARG A 143 10.29 -27.85 46.75
N HIS A 144 9.65 -27.21 47.74
CA HIS A 144 10.34 -26.39 48.73
C HIS A 144 10.46 -27.05 50.11
N ASN A 145 9.82 -28.20 50.32
CA ASN A 145 9.83 -28.96 51.56
C ASN A 145 10.60 -30.31 51.47
N GLU A 146 11.32 -30.55 50.37
CA GLU A 146 12.37 -31.57 50.25
C GLU A 146 13.75 -30.92 50.33
#